data_AF-A0A519HFX3-F1
#
_entry.id   AF-A0A519HFX3-F1
#
_cell.length_a   1.000
_cell.length_b   1.000
_cell.length_c   1.000
_cell.angle_alpha   90.00
_cell.angle_beta   90.00
_cell.angle_gamma   90.00
#
_symmetry.space_group_name_H-M   'P 1'
#
loop_
_entity.id
_entity.type
_entity.pdbx_description
1 polymer ?
#
loop_
_entity_poly.entity_id
_entity_poly.type
_entity_poly.pdbx_seq_one_letter_code
_entity_poly.pdbx_strand_id
1 'polypeptide(L)'
;MSCGVALAVSLLLSDPNVALAAAQPPPPAAAPISVASEPLFADIVARSGALKIVVQGWIDAGLMNQADFAAGPVFTGFKAQAAELAASDLQGHLILKERGTDGDLKCILRGISEDMPKKVAAIEAAATPAERRVAMDELAYLLNDNVEVITAPPQPEV
;
A
#
# COMPACT_ATOMS: atom_id res chain seq x y z
N MET A 1 30.00 -14.02 -54.74
CA MET A 1 29.43 -14.62 -53.51
C MET A 1 28.41 -13.68 -52.84
N SER A 2 27.48 -13.06 -53.58
CA SER A 2 26.45 -12.15 -53.01
C SER A 2 25.01 -12.57 -53.34
N CYS A 3 24.81 -13.53 -54.26
CA CYS A 3 23.47 -13.95 -54.66
C CYS A 3 22.76 -14.84 -53.62
N GLY A 4 23.51 -15.53 -52.74
CA GLY A 4 22.93 -16.42 -51.72
C GLY A 4 22.25 -15.68 -50.57
N VAL A 5 22.76 -14.50 -50.18
CA VAL A 5 22.20 -13.70 -49.08
C VAL A 5 20.90 -13.01 -49.51
N ALA A 6 20.82 -12.55 -50.76
CA ALA A 6 19.63 -11.92 -51.30
C ALA A 6 18.43 -12.90 -51.40
N LEU A 7 18.69 -14.17 -51.76
CA LEU A 7 17.68 -15.23 -51.83
C LEU A 7 17.16 -15.67 -50.45
N ALA A 8 18.03 -15.72 -49.43
CA ALA A 8 17.62 -16.08 -48.07
C ALA A 8 16.69 -15.02 -47.44
N VAL A 9 16.93 -13.73 -47.69
CA VAL A 9 16.07 -12.64 -47.19
C VAL A 9 14.70 -12.64 -47.88
N SER A 10 14.65 -12.95 -49.19
CA SER A 10 13.37 -13.00 -49.92
C SER A 10 12.52 -14.23 -49.54
N LEU A 11 13.15 -15.35 -49.18
CA LEU A 11 12.45 -16.54 -48.65
C LEU A 11 11.89 -16.31 -47.24
N LEU A 12 12.62 -15.59 -46.37
CA LEU A 12 12.13 -15.23 -45.03
C LEU A 12 10.97 -14.23 -45.08
N LEU A 13 10.93 -13.33 -46.07
CA LEU A 13 9.84 -12.35 -46.26
C LEU A 13 8.58 -12.95 -46.92
N SER A 14 8.69 -14.13 -47.53
CA SER A 14 7.56 -14.86 -48.13
C SER A 14 7.06 -16.01 -47.25
N ASP A 15 7.70 -16.22 -46.08
CA ASP A 15 7.20 -17.16 -45.09
C ASP A 15 5.95 -16.57 -44.40
N PRO A 16 4.75 -17.14 -44.61
CA PRO A 16 3.53 -16.66 -43.99
C PRO A 16 3.62 -16.71 -42.46
N ASN A 17 4.51 -17.53 -41.88
CA ASN A 17 4.74 -17.57 -40.44
C ASN A 17 5.46 -16.31 -39.92
N VAL A 18 6.31 -15.68 -40.74
CA VAL A 18 6.96 -14.40 -40.37
C VAL A 18 5.95 -13.26 -40.39
N ALA A 19 5.04 -13.26 -41.36
CA ALA A 19 3.92 -12.31 -41.40
C ALA A 19 2.94 -12.54 -40.23
N LEU A 20 2.67 -13.80 -39.85
CA LEU A 20 1.82 -14.13 -38.71
C LEU A 20 2.47 -13.73 -37.36
N ALA A 21 3.78 -13.96 -37.21
CA ALA A 21 4.53 -13.58 -36.03
C ALA A 21 4.65 -12.05 -35.87
N ALA A 22 4.81 -11.32 -36.99
CA ALA A 22 4.82 -9.86 -36.98
C ALA A 22 3.43 -9.23 -36.73
N ALA A 23 2.36 -9.98 -37.03
CA ALA A 23 0.98 -9.59 -36.74
C ALA A 23 0.55 -9.88 -35.30
N GLN A 24 1.35 -10.63 -34.53
CA GLN A 24 1.06 -10.82 -33.12
C GLN A 24 1.26 -9.49 -32.39
N PRO A 25 0.22 -9.01 -31.65
CA PRO A 25 0.39 -7.89 -30.75
C PRO A 25 1.55 -8.17 -29.80
N PRO A 26 2.36 -7.16 -29.44
CA PRO A 26 3.37 -7.33 -28.40
C PRO A 26 2.69 -7.90 -27.15
N PRO A 27 3.35 -8.81 -26.42
CA PRO A 27 2.80 -9.33 -25.18
C PRO A 27 2.50 -8.15 -24.25
N PRO A 28 1.37 -8.18 -23.53
CA PRO A 28 1.07 -7.14 -22.56
C PRO A 28 2.21 -7.03 -21.56
N ALA A 29 2.50 -5.80 -21.12
CA ALA A 29 3.48 -5.58 -20.06
C ALA A 29 3.14 -6.47 -18.86
N ALA A 30 4.15 -7.16 -18.32
CA ALA A 30 3.96 -8.00 -17.15
C ALA A 30 3.45 -7.11 -16.00
N ALA A 31 2.43 -7.59 -15.28
CA ALA A 31 1.94 -6.90 -14.09
C ALA A 31 3.10 -6.71 -13.09
N PRO A 32 3.16 -5.57 -12.38
CA PRO A 32 4.18 -5.38 -11.36
C PRO A 32 4.12 -6.53 -10.34
N ILE A 33 5.27 -6.89 -9.77
CA ILE A 33 5.33 -7.93 -8.74
C ILE A 33 4.69 -7.38 -7.46
N SER A 34 3.74 -8.11 -6.88
CA SER A 34 3.13 -7.72 -5.60
C SER A 34 4.17 -7.81 -4.47
N VAL A 35 4.21 -6.78 -3.64
CA VAL A 35 5.05 -6.74 -2.43
C VAL A 35 4.36 -7.35 -1.21
N ALA A 36 3.08 -7.73 -1.31
CA ALA A 36 2.27 -8.15 -0.16
C ALA A 36 2.84 -9.35 0.61
N SER A 37 3.60 -10.22 -0.06
CA SER A 37 4.25 -11.39 0.56
C SER A 37 5.65 -11.11 1.09
N GLU A 38 6.19 -9.91 0.86
CA GLU A 38 7.50 -9.54 1.38
C GLU A 38 7.41 -9.27 2.90
N PRO A 39 8.41 -9.67 3.71
CA PRO A 39 8.29 -9.67 5.18
C PRO A 39 7.88 -8.32 5.79
N LEU A 40 8.45 -7.20 5.32
CA LEU A 40 8.11 -5.88 5.84
C LEU A 40 6.64 -5.52 5.57
N PHE A 41 6.19 -5.72 4.33
CA PHE A 41 4.85 -5.33 3.91
C PHE A 41 3.78 -6.25 4.54
N ALA A 42 4.09 -7.54 4.68
CA ALA A 42 3.25 -8.47 5.42
C ALA A 42 3.12 -8.08 6.89
N ASP A 43 4.20 -7.62 7.54
CA ASP A 43 4.15 -7.11 8.92
C ASP A 43 3.34 -5.82 9.04
N ILE A 44 3.49 -4.88 8.10
CA ILE A 44 2.66 -3.66 8.02
C ILE A 44 1.18 -4.00 7.93
N VAL A 45 0.80 -4.94 7.05
CA VAL A 45 -0.58 -5.40 6.89
C VAL A 45 -1.11 -6.01 8.20
N ALA A 46 -0.33 -6.90 8.83
CA ALA A 46 -0.71 -7.55 10.07
C ALA A 46 -0.93 -6.54 11.21
N ARG A 47 0.01 -5.60 11.39
CA ARG A 47 -0.06 -4.55 12.42
C ARG A 47 -1.20 -3.57 12.16
N SER A 48 -1.39 -3.12 10.91
CA SER A 48 -2.48 -2.23 10.53
C SER A 48 -3.85 -2.87 10.83
N GLY A 49 -4.02 -4.14 10.43
CA GLY A 49 -5.24 -4.90 10.72
C GLY A 49 -5.49 -5.06 12.23
N ALA A 50 -4.45 -5.39 13.00
CA ALA A 50 -4.57 -5.51 14.46
C ALA A 50 -4.97 -4.18 15.13
N LEU A 51 -4.33 -3.07 14.77
CA LEU A 51 -4.66 -1.76 15.30
C LEU A 51 -6.07 -1.32 14.92
N LYS A 52 -6.51 -1.61 13.68
CA LYS A 52 -7.88 -1.33 13.25
C LYS A 52 -8.91 -2.05 14.11
N ILE A 53 -8.68 -3.34 14.40
CA ILE A 53 -9.54 -4.14 15.28
C ILE A 53 -9.60 -3.53 16.68
N VAL A 54 -8.46 -3.07 17.22
CA VAL A 54 -8.42 -2.39 18.54
C VAL A 54 -9.27 -1.12 18.54
N VAL A 55 -9.10 -0.26 17.52
CA VAL A 55 -9.88 0.98 17.40
C VAL A 55 -11.38 0.68 17.31
N GLN A 56 -11.77 -0.27 16.45
CA GLN A 56 -13.17 -0.67 16.31
C GLN A 56 -13.73 -1.24 17.62
N GLY A 57 -12.95 -2.05 18.34
CA GLY A 57 -13.34 -2.60 19.63
C GLY A 57 -13.61 -1.51 20.67
N TRP A 58 -12.82 -0.43 20.69
CA TRP A 58 -13.08 0.71 21.58
C TRP A 58 -14.34 1.49 21.22
N ILE A 59 -14.58 1.65 19.92
CA ILE A 59 -15.80 2.29 19.40
C ILE A 59 -17.04 1.49 19.81
N ASP A 60 -17.03 0.18 19.58
CA ASP A 60 -18.17 -0.71 19.81
C ASP A 60 -18.45 -0.89 21.30
N ALA A 61 -17.40 -1.01 22.13
CA ALA A 61 -17.52 -1.09 23.57
C ALA A 61 -17.80 0.26 24.25
N GLY A 62 -17.79 1.37 23.50
CA GLY A 62 -17.97 2.72 24.04
C GLY A 62 -16.85 3.17 24.99
N LEU A 63 -15.68 2.53 24.97
CA LEU A 63 -14.54 2.85 25.84
C LEU A 63 -14.02 4.26 25.60
N MET A 64 -14.13 4.74 24.36
CA MET A 64 -13.76 6.09 23.98
C MET A 64 -14.58 7.19 24.70
N ASN A 65 -15.74 6.86 25.28
CA ASN A 65 -16.57 7.83 26.00
C ASN A 65 -16.04 8.16 27.40
N GLN A 66 -15.05 7.40 27.89
CA GLN A 66 -14.46 7.65 29.20
C GLN A 66 -13.65 8.94 29.19
N ALA A 67 -13.78 9.74 30.25
CA ALA A 67 -13.14 11.06 30.36
C ALA A 67 -11.62 10.97 30.17
N ASP A 68 -10.99 9.98 30.81
CA ASP A 68 -9.53 9.81 30.82
C ASP A 68 -9.01 8.87 29.73
N PHE A 69 -9.82 8.47 28.75
CA PHE A 69 -9.43 7.49 27.73
C PHE A 69 -8.10 7.84 27.05
N ALA A 70 -7.95 9.08 26.56
CA ALA A 70 -6.75 9.53 25.83
C ALA A 70 -5.53 9.72 26.75
N ALA A 71 -5.73 9.90 28.05
CA ALA A 71 -4.65 9.96 29.04
C ALA A 71 -4.30 8.57 29.62
N GLY A 72 -5.14 7.56 29.36
CA GLY A 72 -5.00 6.23 29.92
C GLY A 72 -3.85 5.41 29.31
N PRO A 73 -3.39 4.37 30.03
CA PRO A 73 -2.28 3.53 29.59
C PRO A 73 -2.59 2.75 28.31
N VAL A 74 -3.86 2.37 28.11
CA VAL A 74 -4.33 1.65 26.91
C VAL A 74 -4.10 2.49 25.66
N PHE A 75 -4.47 3.77 25.68
CA PHE A 75 -4.26 4.65 24.54
C PHE A 75 -2.76 5.01 24.37
N THR A 76 -2.01 5.17 25.46
CA THR A 76 -0.57 5.42 25.38
C THR A 76 0.20 4.28 24.69
N GLY A 77 -0.11 3.02 25.03
CA GLY A 77 0.49 1.86 24.37
C GLY A 77 0.10 1.76 22.89
N PHE A 78 -1.11 2.18 22.54
CA PHE A 78 -1.55 2.25 21.14
C PHE A 78 -0.80 3.31 20.34
N LYS A 79 -0.56 4.50 20.91
CA LYS A 79 0.22 5.56 20.24
C LYS A 79 1.61 5.09 19.83
N ALA A 80 2.29 4.35 20.72
CA ALA A 80 3.61 3.80 20.42
C ALA A 80 3.55 2.83 19.23
N GLN A 81 2.59 1.92 19.22
CA GLN A 81 2.40 0.98 18.10
C GLN A 81 2.04 1.68 16.79
N ALA A 82 1.21 2.72 16.83
CA ALA A 82 0.87 3.52 15.65
C ALA A 82 2.09 4.29 15.11
N ALA A 83 2.96 4.81 15.99
CA ALA A 83 4.21 5.45 15.59
C ALA A 83 5.21 4.47 14.95
N GLU A 84 5.33 3.25 15.50
CA GLU A 84 6.13 2.18 14.91
C GLU A 84 5.62 1.74 13.54
N LEU A 85 4.29 1.65 13.38
CA LEU A 85 3.66 1.35 12.10
C LEU A 85 3.97 2.45 11.07
N ALA A 86 3.77 3.72 11.43
CA ALA A 86 4.09 4.85 10.57
C ALA A 86 5.56 4.86 10.13
N ALA A 87 6.49 4.51 11.02
CA ALA A 87 7.91 4.38 10.68
C ALA A 87 8.16 3.23 9.69
N SER A 88 7.42 2.12 9.83
CA SER A 88 7.48 0.97 8.91
C SER A 88 6.94 1.33 7.53
N ASP A 89 5.87 2.12 7.45
CA ASP A 89 5.34 2.66 6.17
C ASP A 89 6.37 3.54 5.47
N LEU A 90 7.04 4.43 6.22
CA LEU A 90 8.13 5.24 5.68
C LEU A 90 9.29 4.37 5.19
N GLN A 91 9.63 3.31 5.91
CA GLN A 91 10.64 2.35 5.47
C GLN A 91 10.23 1.65 4.17
N GLY A 92 8.96 1.24 4.05
CA GLY A 92 8.40 0.68 2.83
C GLY A 92 8.52 1.65 1.65
N HIS A 93 8.17 2.93 1.85
CA HIS A 93 8.38 3.98 0.86
C HIS A 93 9.86 4.07 0.40
N LEU A 94 10.80 4.10 1.35
CA LEU A 94 12.23 4.22 1.04
C LEU A 94 12.77 3.03 0.24
N ILE A 95 12.35 1.81 0.59
CA ILE A 95 12.73 0.59 -0.13
C ILE A 95 12.20 0.61 -1.57
N LEU A 96 10.92 0.97 -1.77
CA LEU A 96 10.35 1.06 -3.11
C LEU A 96 11.02 2.15 -3.95
N LYS A 97 11.36 3.27 -3.32
CA LYS A 97 12.14 4.34 -3.96
C LYS A 97 13.52 3.87 -4.40
N GLU A 98 14.23 3.13 -3.55
CA GLU A 98 15.57 2.60 -3.86
C GLU A 98 15.54 1.60 -5.02
N ARG A 99 14.49 0.78 -5.12
CA ARG A 99 14.28 -0.17 -6.22
C ARG A 99 13.93 0.50 -7.55
N GLY A 100 13.72 1.82 -7.57
CA GLY A 100 13.24 2.53 -8.75
C GLY A 100 11.80 2.20 -9.10
N THR A 101 11.01 1.67 -8.15
CA THR A 101 9.58 1.44 -8.36
C THR A 101 8.87 2.79 -8.42
N ASP A 102 8.22 3.08 -9.55
CA ASP A 102 7.51 4.36 -9.74
C ASP A 102 5.99 4.28 -9.56
N GLY A 103 5.50 3.18 -9.01
CA GLY A 103 4.08 2.98 -8.74
C GLY A 103 3.53 3.80 -7.56
N ASP A 104 2.21 4.01 -7.58
CA ASP A 104 1.44 4.78 -6.58
C ASP A 104 1.70 4.32 -5.14
N LEU A 105 1.87 3.00 -4.93
CA LEU A 105 2.10 2.41 -3.61
C LEU A 105 3.25 3.11 -2.86
N LYS A 106 4.35 3.44 -3.55
CA LYS A 106 5.49 4.17 -2.94
C LYS A 106 5.02 5.48 -2.32
N CYS A 107 4.24 6.27 -3.06
CA CYS A 107 3.78 7.58 -2.61
C CYS A 107 2.69 7.48 -1.56
N ILE A 108 1.80 6.48 -1.69
CA ILE A 108 0.75 6.17 -0.72
C ILE A 108 1.34 5.85 0.65
N LEU A 109 2.36 4.97 0.72
CA LEU A 109 3.00 4.61 2.00
C LEU A 109 3.60 5.82 2.72
N ARG A 110 4.20 6.77 1.97
CA ARG A 110 4.65 8.03 2.56
C ARG A 110 3.48 8.83 3.12
N GLY A 111 2.39 8.98 2.37
CA GLY A 111 1.19 9.70 2.82
C GLY A 111 0.59 9.08 4.09
N ILE A 112 0.46 7.76 4.13
CA ILE A 112 -0.05 7.04 5.30
C ILE A 112 0.87 7.26 6.52
N SER A 113 2.19 7.15 6.34
CA SER A 113 3.17 7.42 7.39
C SER A 113 3.02 8.82 7.98
N GLU A 114 2.81 9.84 7.13
CA GLU A 114 2.67 11.24 7.53
C GLU A 114 1.31 11.52 8.19
N ASP A 115 0.25 10.82 7.79
CA ASP A 115 -1.10 11.05 8.30
C ASP A 115 -1.42 10.28 9.58
N MET A 116 -0.80 9.12 9.80
CA MET A 116 -0.97 8.32 11.02
C MET A 116 -0.79 9.13 12.32
N PRO A 117 0.32 9.88 12.53
CA PRO A 117 0.48 10.67 13.75
C PRO A 117 -0.56 11.80 13.86
N LYS A 118 -1.03 12.35 12.73
CA LYS A 118 -2.07 13.40 12.73
C LYS A 118 -3.42 12.84 13.19
N LYS A 119 -3.80 11.65 12.71
CA LYS A 119 -5.03 10.97 13.11
C LYS A 119 -5.01 10.57 14.58
N VAL A 120 -3.87 10.08 15.08
CA VAL A 120 -3.68 9.80 16.51
C VAL A 120 -3.81 11.08 17.34
N ALA A 121 -3.17 12.18 16.93
CA ALA A 121 -3.25 13.46 17.62
C ALA A 121 -4.68 14.04 17.61
N ALA A 122 -5.47 13.80 16.57
CA ALA A 122 -6.87 14.21 16.51
C ALA A 122 -7.73 13.52 17.60
N ILE A 123 -7.45 12.25 17.92
CA ILE A 123 -8.13 11.54 19.02
C ILE A 123 -7.76 12.17 20.38
N GLU A 124 -6.51 12.59 20.56
CA GLU A 124 -6.05 13.28 21.78
C GLU A 124 -6.67 14.66 21.94
N ALA A 125 -6.78 15.41 20.83
CA ALA A 125 -7.28 16.77 20.82
C ALA A 125 -8.82 16.85 20.87
N ALA A 126 -9.53 15.75 20.65
CA ALA A 126 -10.99 15.71 20.67
C ALA A 126 -11.55 16.11 22.04
N ALA A 127 -12.34 17.18 22.08
CA ALA A 127 -12.93 17.73 23.29
C ALA A 127 -14.22 17.01 23.69
N THR A 128 -14.90 16.39 22.73
CA THR A 128 -16.16 15.68 22.97
C THR A 128 -16.08 14.20 22.56
N PRO A 129 -16.91 13.32 23.15
CA PRO A 129 -17.00 11.93 22.70
C PRO A 129 -17.39 11.79 21.22
N ALA A 130 -18.20 12.71 20.69
CA ALA A 130 -18.59 12.72 19.28
C ALA A 130 -17.40 13.04 18.36
N GLU A 131 -16.63 14.08 18.68
CA GLU A 131 -15.39 14.40 17.96
C GLU A 131 -14.38 13.26 18.02
N ARG A 132 -14.25 12.63 19.20
CA ARG A 132 -13.34 11.50 19.40
C ARG A 132 -13.75 10.31 18.54
N ARG A 133 -15.05 10.03 18.45
CA ARG A 133 -15.56 8.98 17.57
C ARG A 133 -15.20 9.24 16.11
N VAL A 134 -15.41 10.46 15.60
CA VAL A 134 -15.03 10.83 14.23
C VAL A 134 -13.53 10.62 14.00
N ALA A 135 -12.68 11.08 14.92
CA ALA A 135 -11.24 10.89 14.80
C ALA A 135 -10.83 9.40 14.82
N MET A 136 -11.52 8.56 15.59
CA MET A 136 -11.29 7.12 15.60
C MET A 136 -11.77 6.43 14.31
N ASP A 137 -12.92 6.82 13.78
CA ASP A 137 -13.42 6.31 12.50
C ASP A 137 -12.42 6.65 11.36
N GLU A 138 -11.91 7.89 11.33
CA GLU A 138 -10.88 8.29 10.37
C GLU A 138 -9.57 7.50 10.52
N LEU A 139 -9.13 7.24 11.76
CA LEU A 139 -7.95 6.41 11.98
C LEU A 139 -8.20 4.95 11.55
N ALA A 140 -9.39 4.41 11.81
CA ALA A 140 -9.76 3.06 11.38
C ALA A 140 -9.77 2.93 9.85
N TYR A 141 -10.22 3.97 9.13
CA TYR A 141 -10.12 4.01 7.66
C TYR A 141 -8.68 4.05 7.19
N LEU A 142 -7.82 4.92 7.75
CA LEU A 142 -6.40 4.97 7.37
C LEU A 142 -5.68 3.63 7.58
N LEU A 143 -5.96 2.95 8.70
CA LEU A 143 -5.41 1.62 8.99
C LEU A 143 -5.93 0.55 8.01
N ASN A 144 -7.18 0.69 7.54
CA ASN A 144 -7.74 -0.18 6.51
C ASN A 144 -7.08 0.08 5.15
N ASP A 145 -6.90 1.35 4.78
CA ASP A 145 -6.25 1.75 3.53
C ASP A 145 -4.85 1.14 3.44
N ASN A 146 -4.09 1.15 4.53
CA ASN A 146 -2.76 0.54 4.56
C ASN A 146 -2.79 -0.97 4.20
N VAL A 147 -3.79 -1.70 4.71
CA VAL A 147 -4.01 -3.10 4.36
C VAL A 147 -4.40 -3.24 2.89
N GLU A 148 -5.37 -2.46 2.43
CA GLU A 148 -5.93 -2.59 1.08
C GLU A 148 -4.91 -2.22 0.01
N VAL A 149 -4.13 -1.15 0.18
CA VAL A 149 -3.18 -0.69 -0.84
C VAL A 149 -1.99 -1.63 -1.00
N ILE A 150 -1.56 -2.31 0.08
CA ILE A 150 -0.47 -3.29 0.02
C ILE A 150 -0.95 -4.61 -0.61
N THR A 151 -2.16 -5.05 -0.24
CA THR A 151 -2.70 -6.35 -0.68
C THR A 151 -3.44 -6.29 -2.01
N ALA A 152 -3.75 -5.08 -2.49
CA ALA A 152 -4.35 -4.88 -3.80
C ALA A 152 -3.48 -5.49 -4.91
N PRO A 153 -4.10 -6.10 -5.93
CA PRO A 153 -3.39 -6.50 -7.13
C PRO A 153 -2.64 -5.31 -7.73
N PRO A 154 -1.36 -5.47 -8.12
CA PRO A 154 -0.59 -4.40 -8.73
C PRO A 154 -1.29 -3.85 -9.98
N GLN A 155 -1.48 -2.53 -10.02
CA GLN A 155 -2.10 -1.87 -11.16
C GLN A 155 -1.07 -1.67 -12.28
N PRO A 156 -1.50 -1.72 -13.56
CA PRO A 156 -0.62 -1.35 -14.68
C PRO A 156 -0.12 0.08 -14.52
N GLU A 157 1.09 0.35 -15.00
CA GLU A 157 1.59 1.74 -15.12
C GLU A 157 0.72 2.51 -16.14
N VAL A 158 0.35 3.75 -15.80
CA VAL A 158 -0.46 4.66 -16.64
C VAL A 158 0.39 5.54 -17.54
#